data_AF-A0AAW1REH8-F1
#
_entry.id   AF-A0AAW1REH8-F1
#
_cell.length_a   1.000
_cell.length_b   1.000
_cell.length_c   1.000
_cell.angle_alpha   90.00
_cell.angle_beta   90.00
_cell.angle_gamma   90.00
#
_symmetry.space_group_name_H-M   'P 1'
#
loop_
_entity.id
_entity.type
_entity.pdbx_description
1 polymer ?
#
loop_
_entity_poly.entity_id
_entity_poly.type
_entity_poly.pdbx_seq_one_letter_code
_entity_poly.pdbx_strand_id
1 'polypeptide(L)'
;MANVSSSQADLLSQVVVDSSVVQRFLSSERGTRVTPFVGNLSSMSESYSDAAEVLHKGHANDKVQQIQEDLVALLAMRAEAECVGATLDTVSSQYSASLQATDFQQQMRQLLEQSMACKQYNVNSDPTFQQFTRKAGANDLAAGSCDEDVMLEEGQEIELNTVCPITAKQTYDLDEPVEDEQGVVYERAAILDYLRRNCGTSVCPIAGMSHTITAASLRASKRILREQRRRREQREQGEGSYQDSDDDDAVDCGSCWAFSTTGSVEGINAIVTGKLTSLSEQELIDCDTSRDHGCHGGLMDFAFGFIMQNGGLDTERDYKYLALGEACNSKKEHRHIVTIDGYRDVPPNDEKSLLKVSLTYASVD
;
A
#
# COMPACT_ATOMS: atom_id res chain seq x y z
N MET A 1 -31.75 40.03 13.98
CA MET A 1 -30.70 41.00 13.64
C MET A 1 -30.14 41.58 14.93
N ALA A 2 -29.09 40.96 15.49
CA ALA A 2 -28.31 41.59 16.55
C ALA A 2 -27.07 42.17 15.86
N ASN A 3 -27.07 43.49 15.68
CA ASN A 3 -25.92 44.24 15.17
C ASN A 3 -24.81 44.14 16.21
N VAL A 4 -23.81 43.30 15.95
CA VAL A 4 -22.51 43.45 16.58
C VAL A 4 -21.87 44.67 15.92
N SER A 5 -21.74 45.76 16.67
CA SER A 5 -21.08 46.97 16.18
C SER A 5 -19.65 46.64 15.77
N SER A 6 -19.17 47.21 14.66
CA SER A 6 -17.81 47.00 14.14
C SER A 6 -16.71 47.25 15.19
N SER A 7 -17.00 48.03 16.25
CA SER A 7 -16.08 48.28 17.36
C SER A 7 -15.84 47.10 18.32
N GLN A 8 -16.67 46.04 18.30
CA GLN A 8 -16.42 44.82 19.09
C GLN A 8 -15.63 43.76 18.30
N ALA A 9 -15.67 43.81 16.97
CA ALA A 9 -14.81 42.99 16.13
C ALA A 9 -13.34 43.46 16.19
N ASP A 10 -13.11 44.77 16.38
CA ASP A 10 -11.78 45.36 16.56
C ASP A 10 -11.15 45.10 17.95
N LEU A 11 -11.91 44.58 18.93
CA LEU A 11 -11.39 44.26 20.27
C LEU A 11 -10.85 42.83 20.40
N LEU A 12 -11.12 41.96 19.42
CA LEU A 12 -10.59 40.60 19.35
C LEU A 12 -9.33 40.48 18.48
N SER A 13 -8.93 41.56 17.80
CA SER A 13 -7.72 41.59 16.95
C SER A 13 -6.44 41.96 17.72
N GLN A 14 -6.53 42.21 19.04
CA GLN A 14 -5.41 42.66 19.87
C GLN A 14 -5.16 41.72 21.05
N VAL A 15 -4.81 40.47 20.78
CA VAL A 15 -4.37 39.53 21.82
C VAL A 15 -2.85 39.48 21.81
N VAL A 16 -2.23 39.84 22.93
CA VAL A 16 -0.80 39.58 23.16
C VAL A 16 -0.66 38.07 23.29
N VAL A 17 -0.20 37.40 22.22
CA VAL A 17 0.06 35.96 22.26
C VAL A 17 1.45 35.74 22.84
N ASP A 18 1.48 35.18 24.04
CA ASP A 18 2.70 34.86 24.75
C ASP A 18 3.62 33.96 23.91
N SER A 19 4.91 34.29 23.85
CA SER A 19 5.90 33.54 23.07
C SER A 19 5.95 32.06 23.44
N SER A 20 5.71 31.69 24.71
CA SER A 20 5.70 30.29 25.13
C SER A 20 4.52 29.50 24.57
N VAL A 21 3.38 30.15 24.31
CA VAL A 21 2.20 29.51 23.72
C VAL A 21 2.45 29.22 22.23
N VAL A 22 3.00 30.20 21.51
CA VAL A 22 3.35 30.04 20.09
C VAL A 22 4.44 28.98 19.91
N GLN A 23 5.48 29.00 20.74
CA GLN A 23 6.54 28.00 20.70
C GLN A 23 6.02 26.59 20.97
N ARG A 24 5.12 26.41 21.95
CA ARG A 24 4.50 25.09 22.21
C ARG A 24 3.62 24.62 21.05
N PHE A 25 2.83 25.52 20.47
CA PHE A 25 1.98 25.20 19.33
C PHE A 25 2.83 24.76 18.12
N LEU A 26 3.83 25.56 17.72
CA LEU A 26 4.69 25.23 16.59
C LEU A 26 5.51 23.96 16.83
N SER A 27 6.01 23.75 18.06
CA SER A 27 6.71 22.51 18.42
C SER A 27 5.78 21.29 18.37
N SER A 28 4.53 21.45 18.79
CA SER A 28 3.50 20.40 18.70
C SER A 28 3.19 20.07 17.25
N GLU A 29 2.93 21.06 16.39
CA GLU A 29 2.66 20.85 14.97
C GLU A 29 3.84 20.19 14.26
N ARG A 30 5.06 20.61 14.57
CA ARG A 30 6.29 20.03 14.04
C ARG A 30 6.42 18.55 14.45
N GLY A 31 6.19 18.22 15.72
CA GLY A 31 6.35 16.87 16.25
C GLY A 31 5.20 15.91 15.91
N THR A 32 3.97 16.39 15.84
CA THR A 32 2.77 15.55 15.66
C THR A 32 2.34 15.38 14.21
N ARG A 33 2.65 16.35 13.32
CA ARG A 33 2.25 16.31 11.91
C ARG A 33 3.45 16.21 10.97
N VAL A 34 4.41 17.13 11.09
CA VAL A 34 5.51 17.23 10.11
C VAL A 34 6.51 16.08 10.24
N THR A 35 6.98 15.78 11.45
CA THR A 35 7.96 14.71 11.68
C THR A 35 7.46 13.33 11.26
N PRO A 36 6.23 12.90 11.62
CA PRO A 36 5.68 11.62 11.15
C PRO A 36 5.51 11.57 9.63
N PHE A 37 5.07 12.67 9.01
CA PHE A 37 4.90 12.74 7.56
C PHE A 37 6.23 12.58 6.82
N VAL A 38 7.29 13.28 7.24
CA VAL A 38 8.65 13.11 6.70
C VAL A 38 9.15 11.67 6.90
N GLY A 39 8.87 11.07 8.06
CA GLY A 39 9.22 9.67 8.34
C GLY A 39 8.56 8.69 7.38
N ASN A 40 7.27 8.86 7.12
CA ASN A 40 6.52 8.02 6.18
C ASN A 40 7.07 8.16 4.75
N LEU A 41 7.32 9.39 4.28
CA LEU A 41 7.91 9.62 2.96
C LEU A 41 9.31 9.01 2.84
N SER A 42 10.10 9.03 3.93
CA SER A 42 11.42 8.39 3.97
C SER A 42 11.30 6.86 3.82
N SER A 43 10.43 6.22 4.59
CA SER A 43 10.19 4.78 4.50
C SER A 43 9.66 4.34 3.13
N MET A 44 8.76 5.14 2.54
CA MET A 44 8.31 4.92 1.16
C MET A 44 9.48 5.02 0.18
N SER A 45 10.34 6.03 0.29
CA SER A 45 11.47 6.23 -0.64
C SER A 45 12.48 5.08 -0.59
N GLU A 46 12.69 4.49 0.59
CA GLU A 46 13.53 3.30 0.78
C GLU A 46 12.89 2.06 0.13
N SER A 47 11.58 1.88 0.31
CA SER A 47 10.83 0.78 -0.30
C SER A 47 10.90 0.82 -1.84
N TYR A 48 10.84 2.01 -2.44
CA TYR A 48 11.03 2.20 -3.89
C TYR A 48 12.46 1.82 -4.33
N SER A 49 13.46 2.13 -3.51
CA SER A 49 14.86 1.73 -3.74
C SER A 49 15.04 0.22 -3.74
N ASP A 50 14.37 -0.49 -2.81
CA ASP A 50 14.41 -1.95 -2.71
C ASP A 50 13.63 -2.62 -3.84
N ALA A 51 12.48 -2.07 -4.23
CA ALA A 51 11.70 -2.56 -5.37
C ALA A 51 12.49 -2.45 -6.69
N ALA A 52 13.25 -1.37 -6.86
CA ALA A 52 14.10 -1.18 -8.04
C ALA A 52 15.18 -2.25 -8.19
N GLU A 53 15.77 -2.71 -7.07
CA GLU A 53 16.75 -3.80 -7.07
C GLU A 53 16.13 -5.10 -7.58
N VAL A 54 14.92 -5.42 -7.14
CA VAL A 54 14.18 -6.62 -7.55
C VAL A 54 13.80 -6.54 -9.04
N LEU A 55 13.30 -5.39 -9.49
CA LEU A 55 12.87 -5.20 -10.87
C LEU A 55 14.04 -5.14 -11.85
N HIS A 56 15.17 -4.55 -11.45
CA HIS A 56 16.38 -4.57 -12.25
C HIS A 56 16.92 -6.00 -12.39
N LYS A 57 16.98 -6.79 -11.31
CA LYS A 57 17.32 -8.22 -11.35
C LYS A 57 16.32 -9.04 -12.19
N GLY A 58 15.07 -8.59 -12.28
CA GLY A 58 14.03 -9.19 -13.11
C GLY A 58 13.98 -8.68 -14.55
N HIS A 59 14.97 -7.90 -15.01
CA HIS A 59 15.05 -7.30 -16.36
C HIS A 59 13.83 -6.45 -16.76
N ALA A 60 13.09 -5.89 -15.79
CA ALA A 60 11.91 -5.06 -16.02
C ALA A 60 12.28 -3.57 -16.10
N ASN A 61 13.15 -3.20 -17.06
CA ASN A 61 13.75 -1.87 -17.15
C ASN A 61 12.71 -0.73 -17.32
N ASP A 62 11.61 -0.98 -18.03
CA ASP A 62 10.53 0.00 -18.18
C ASP A 62 9.84 0.32 -16.83
N LYS A 63 9.75 -0.67 -15.93
CA LYS A 63 9.21 -0.48 -14.59
C LYS A 63 10.20 0.22 -13.66
N VAL A 64 11.49 -0.05 -13.83
CA VAL A 64 12.56 0.67 -13.10
C VAL A 64 12.53 2.16 -13.44
N GLN A 65 12.30 2.50 -14.71
CA GLN A 65 12.14 3.90 -15.14
C GLN A 65 10.90 4.55 -14.52
N GLN A 66 9.77 3.84 -14.46
CA GLN A 66 8.56 4.34 -13.81
C GLN A 66 8.78 4.63 -12.31
N ILE A 67 9.37 3.68 -11.58
CA ILE A 67 9.71 3.84 -10.16
C ILE A 67 10.71 4.99 -9.94
N GLN A 68 11.63 5.22 -10.88
CA GLN A 68 12.56 6.35 -10.81
C GLN A 68 11.83 7.69 -10.85
N GLU A 69 10.83 7.85 -11.74
CA GLU A 69 10.04 9.07 -11.86
C GLU A 69 9.23 9.33 -10.59
N ASP A 70 8.62 8.29 -10.03
CA ASP A 70 7.83 8.37 -8.80
C ASP A 70 8.71 8.67 -7.57
N LEU A 71 9.90 8.07 -7.50
CA LEU A 71 10.87 8.34 -6.45
C LEU A 71 11.33 9.80 -6.47
N VAL A 72 11.54 10.38 -7.66
CA VAL A 72 11.92 11.81 -7.79
C VAL A 72 10.82 12.71 -7.21
N ALA A 73 9.55 12.42 -7.49
CA ALA A 73 8.43 13.19 -6.97
C ALA A 73 8.28 13.05 -5.45
N LEU A 74 8.45 11.82 -4.93
CA LEU A 74 8.39 11.52 -3.50
C LEU A 74 9.49 12.24 -2.71
N LEU A 75 10.73 12.22 -3.21
CA LEU A 75 11.86 12.88 -2.56
C LEU A 75 11.73 14.40 -2.60
N ALA A 76 11.16 14.97 -3.66
CA ALA A 76 10.84 16.39 -3.72
C ALA A 76 9.81 16.79 -2.63
N MET A 77 8.73 16.01 -2.48
CA MET A 77 7.74 16.23 -1.41
C MET A 77 8.35 16.11 -0.02
N ARG A 78 9.25 15.14 0.18
CA ARG A 78 9.98 14.99 1.44
C ARG A 78 10.83 16.22 1.74
N ALA A 79 11.57 16.72 0.76
CA ALA A 79 12.40 17.91 0.92
C ALA A 79 11.58 19.16 1.24
N GLU A 80 10.39 19.31 0.65
CA GLU A 80 9.44 20.38 0.99
C GLU A 80 8.95 20.25 2.43
N ALA A 81 8.55 19.06 2.87
CA ALA A 81 8.11 18.83 4.24
C ALA A 81 9.21 19.04 5.29
N GLU A 82 10.44 18.62 5.00
CA GLU A 82 11.62 18.91 5.83
C GLU A 82 11.87 20.42 5.91
N CYS A 83 11.69 21.14 4.80
CA CYS A 83 11.79 22.58 4.77
C CYS A 83 10.72 23.26 5.63
N VAL A 84 9.46 22.84 5.53
CA VAL A 84 8.38 23.33 6.41
C VAL A 84 8.73 23.11 7.88
N GLY A 85 9.30 21.96 8.24
CA GLY A 85 9.79 21.69 9.59
C GLY A 85 10.87 22.67 10.05
N ALA A 86 11.85 22.99 9.20
CA ALA A 86 12.90 23.96 9.50
C ALA A 86 12.37 25.41 9.57
N THR A 87 11.37 25.74 8.75
CA THR A 87 10.65 26.99 8.81
C THR A 87 9.91 27.13 10.14
N LEU A 88 9.21 26.09 10.60
CA LEU A 88 8.53 26.12 11.91
C LEU A 88 9.51 26.37 13.08
N ASP A 89 10.72 25.80 13.02
CA ASP A 89 11.78 26.09 14.01
C ASP A 89 12.26 27.53 13.96
N THR A 90 12.46 28.03 12.76
CA THR A 90 12.92 29.39 12.51
C THR A 90 11.88 30.39 13.03
N VAL A 91 10.61 30.16 12.71
CA VAL A 91 9.49 30.97 13.22
C VAL A 91 9.38 30.86 14.74
N SER A 92 9.48 29.66 15.30
CA SER A 92 9.43 29.41 16.75
C SER A 92 10.53 30.15 17.51
N SER A 93 11.74 30.21 16.95
CA SER A 93 12.90 30.89 17.55
C SER A 93 12.91 32.40 17.34
N GLN A 94 12.35 32.90 16.22
CA GLN A 94 12.30 34.33 15.91
C GLN A 94 11.08 35.05 16.47
N TYR A 95 10.00 34.31 16.79
CA TYR A 95 8.78 34.91 17.33
C TYR A 95 9.03 35.56 18.70
N SER A 96 8.84 36.88 18.78
CA SER A 96 8.82 37.65 20.02
C SER A 96 7.48 38.35 20.17
N ALA A 97 6.87 38.22 21.36
CA ALA A 97 5.63 38.90 21.67
C ALA A 97 5.85 40.43 21.71
N SER A 98 5.01 41.18 20.99
CA SER A 98 5.00 42.64 21.03
C SER A 98 4.02 43.15 22.09
N LEU A 99 4.36 44.28 22.73
CA LEU A 99 3.45 45.01 23.63
C LEU A 99 2.40 45.84 22.86
N GLN A 100 2.56 45.99 21.54
CA GLN A 100 1.58 46.61 20.66
C GLN A 100 0.79 45.53 19.93
N ALA A 101 -0.48 45.81 19.64
CA ALA A 101 -1.33 44.94 18.85
C ALA A 101 -0.69 44.66 17.48
N THR A 102 -0.20 43.45 17.29
CA THR A 102 0.25 42.94 16.00
C THR A 102 -0.84 42.02 15.44
N ASP A 103 -1.15 42.22 14.16
CA ASP A 103 -1.92 41.24 13.39
C ASP A 103 -1.09 39.94 13.33
N PHE A 104 -1.39 39.02 14.24
CA PHE A 104 -0.68 37.76 14.38
C PHE A 104 -0.67 36.96 13.07
N GLN A 105 -1.76 37.00 12.29
CA GLN A 105 -1.80 36.31 11.00
C GLN A 105 -0.87 36.96 9.98
N GLN A 106 -0.82 38.30 9.92
CA GLN A 106 0.09 39.00 9.02
C GLN A 106 1.56 38.80 9.42
N GLN A 107 1.86 38.83 10.72
CA GLN A 107 3.19 38.58 11.25
C GLN A 107 3.65 37.14 10.96
N MET A 108 2.76 36.16 11.14
CA MET A 108 3.05 34.77 10.83
C MET A 108 3.23 34.53 9.33
N ARG A 109 2.40 35.14 8.48
CA ARG A 109 2.58 35.11 7.01
C ARG A 109 3.92 35.70 6.58
N GLN A 110 4.31 36.86 7.11
CA GLN A 110 5.61 37.46 6.78
C GLN A 110 6.78 36.59 7.25
N LEU A 111 6.71 36.01 8.45
CA LEU A 111 7.76 35.11 8.94
C LEU A 111 7.84 33.83 8.10
N LEU A 112 6.71 33.26 7.69
CA LEU A 112 6.65 32.11 6.78
C LEU A 112 7.21 32.47 5.39
N GLU A 113 6.83 33.60 4.81
CA GLU A 113 7.34 34.05 3.51
C GLU A 113 8.85 34.37 3.52
N GLN A 114 9.37 34.94 4.61
CA GLN A 114 10.80 35.22 4.79
C GLN A 114 11.63 33.96 5.06
N SER A 115 11.00 32.89 5.58
CA SER A 115 11.67 31.63 5.93
C SER A 115 11.43 30.50 4.93
N MET A 116 10.46 30.60 4.00
CA MET A 116 10.26 29.72 2.85
C MET A 116 11.30 29.92 1.74
N ALA A 117 12.56 30.15 2.12
CA ALA A 117 13.70 30.07 1.22
C ALA A 117 14.26 28.64 1.23
N CYS A 118 13.44 27.65 0.89
CA CYS A 118 13.94 26.31 0.62
C CYS A 118 14.90 26.42 -0.57
N LYS A 119 16.17 26.02 -0.40
CA LYS A 119 17.09 25.91 -1.53
C LYS A 119 16.45 25.00 -2.59
N GLN A 120 16.65 25.35 -3.85
CA GLN A 120 16.21 24.55 -4.99
C GLN A 120 16.64 23.08 -4.78
N TYR A 121 15.67 22.18 -4.61
CA TYR A 121 15.94 20.78 -4.33
C TYR A 121 16.58 20.13 -5.56
N ASN A 122 17.73 19.46 -5.36
CA ASN A 122 18.44 18.74 -6.41
C ASN A 122 18.47 17.25 -6.09
N VAL A 123 17.61 16.50 -6.78
CA VAL A 123 17.46 15.05 -6.60
C VAL A 123 18.76 14.28 -6.82
N ASN A 124 19.66 14.75 -7.69
CA ASN A 124 20.95 14.07 -7.95
C ASN A 124 21.91 14.10 -6.76
N SER A 125 21.71 15.03 -5.83
CA SER A 125 22.48 15.12 -4.59
C SER A 125 21.85 14.36 -3.42
N ASP A 126 20.66 13.78 -3.63
CA ASP A 126 19.93 13.06 -2.60
C ASP A 126 20.54 11.66 -2.38
N PRO A 127 20.91 11.28 -1.14
CA PRO A 127 21.51 9.98 -0.85
C PRO A 127 20.63 8.80 -1.22
N THR A 128 19.31 8.93 -1.05
CA THR A 128 18.34 7.87 -1.36
C THR A 128 18.24 7.69 -2.88
N PHE A 129 18.24 8.79 -3.64
CA PHE A 129 18.29 8.73 -5.09
C PHE A 129 19.60 8.12 -5.61
N GLN A 130 20.74 8.47 -5.02
CA GLN A 130 22.04 7.87 -5.37
C GLN A 130 22.11 6.37 -5.03
N GLN A 131 21.43 5.94 -3.96
CA GLN A 131 21.29 4.53 -3.62
C GLN A 131 20.40 3.80 -4.63
N PHE A 132 19.27 4.42 -5.01
CA PHE A 132 18.39 3.91 -6.05
C PHE A 132 19.15 3.72 -7.37
N THR A 133 19.87 4.72 -7.85
CA THR A 133 20.61 4.60 -9.13
C THR A 133 21.66 3.49 -9.09
N ARG A 134 22.29 3.26 -7.94
CA ARG A 134 23.25 2.14 -7.76
C ARG A 134 22.55 0.79 -7.79
N LYS A 135 21.40 0.65 -7.13
CA LYS A 135 20.59 -0.58 -7.08
C LYS A 135 19.90 -0.89 -8.41
N ALA A 136 19.51 0.14 -9.14
CA ALA A 136 18.86 0.07 -10.45
C ALA A 136 19.84 -0.18 -11.62
N GLY A 137 21.13 -0.40 -11.35
CA GLY A 137 22.12 -0.73 -12.39
C GLY A 137 22.49 0.44 -13.29
N ALA A 138 22.67 1.64 -12.74
CA ALA A 138 23.10 2.80 -13.52
C ALA A 138 24.59 2.72 -13.94
N ASN A 139 24.87 1.86 -14.92
CA ASN A 139 25.76 2.14 -16.03
C ASN A 139 25.11 1.83 -17.40
N ASP A 140 23.93 1.17 -17.42
CA ASP A 140 23.22 0.80 -18.67
C ASP A 140 22.04 1.71 -19.03
N LEU A 141 21.69 2.70 -18.19
CA LEU A 141 20.65 3.69 -18.51
C LEU A 141 21.17 4.86 -19.36
N ALA A 142 22.44 4.81 -19.77
CA ALA A 142 23.03 5.74 -20.71
C ALA A 142 23.55 4.98 -21.94
N ALA A 143 22.85 5.16 -23.06
CA ALA A 143 23.19 4.70 -24.41
C ALA A 143 22.93 3.21 -24.70
N GLY A 144 22.05 2.95 -25.65
CA GLY A 144 21.83 1.62 -26.18
C GLY A 144 23.04 1.07 -26.94
N SER A 145 23.29 -0.22 -26.77
CA SER A 145 23.68 -1.11 -27.87
C SER A 145 23.43 -2.56 -27.45
N CYS A 146 23.04 -3.37 -28.44
CA CYS A 146 22.89 -4.82 -28.31
C CYS A 146 24.20 -5.52 -27.93
N ASP A 147 24.02 -6.74 -27.43
CA ASP A 147 25.00 -7.80 -27.19
C ASP A 147 25.88 -7.65 -25.95
N GLU A 148 25.56 -8.39 -24.88
CA GLU A 148 26.53 -9.26 -24.20
C GLU A 148 25.81 -10.52 -23.66
N ASP A 149 26.22 -11.68 -24.16
CA ASP A 149 25.94 -13.01 -23.59
C ASP A 149 26.77 -13.20 -22.28
N VAL A 150 26.45 -14.26 -21.50
CA VAL A 150 27.23 -14.93 -20.40
C VAL A 150 26.70 -14.60 -18.98
N MET A 151 26.41 -15.50 -18.03
CA MET A 151 26.35 -16.97 -17.87
C MET A 151 25.39 -17.26 -16.69
N LEU A 152 24.54 -18.28 -16.80
CA LEU A 152 23.66 -18.76 -15.73
C LEU A 152 24.46 -19.59 -14.71
N GLU A 153 24.40 -19.26 -13.42
CA GLU A 153 24.72 -20.24 -12.37
C GLU A 153 23.48 -21.09 -12.08
N GLU A 154 23.68 -22.40 -12.07
CA GLU A 154 22.66 -23.44 -11.99
C GLU A 154 21.89 -23.41 -10.66
N GLY A 155 20.55 -23.44 -10.74
CA GLY A 155 19.75 -24.19 -9.76
C GLY A 155 18.51 -23.54 -9.17
N GLN A 156 18.21 -22.25 -9.39
CA GLN A 156 16.92 -21.67 -9.01
C GLN A 156 16.13 -21.25 -10.25
N GLU A 157 15.36 -22.19 -10.80
CA GLU A 157 14.31 -21.90 -11.77
C GLU A 157 13.20 -21.11 -11.06
N ILE A 158 13.18 -19.80 -11.27
CA ILE A 158 12.15 -18.87 -10.77
C ILE A 158 10.77 -19.37 -11.20
N GLU A 159 9.86 -19.56 -10.23
CA GLU A 159 8.46 -19.91 -10.50
C GLU A 159 7.71 -18.64 -10.89
N LEU A 160 7.50 -18.45 -12.20
CA LEU A 160 6.87 -17.24 -12.77
C LEU A 160 5.41 -17.06 -12.32
N ASN A 161 4.74 -18.12 -11.90
CA ASN A 161 3.41 -18.09 -11.34
C ASN A 161 3.19 -19.24 -10.34
N THR A 162 2.67 -18.92 -9.16
CA THR A 162 2.27 -19.90 -8.13
C THR A 162 0.83 -20.41 -8.31
N VAL A 163 0.06 -19.74 -9.16
CA VAL A 163 -1.35 -20.04 -9.44
C VAL A 163 -1.58 -20.11 -10.95
N CYS A 164 -2.41 -21.04 -11.41
CA CYS A 164 -2.79 -21.16 -12.81
C CYS A 164 -3.64 -19.95 -13.25
N PRO A 165 -3.24 -19.20 -14.29
CA PRO A 165 -3.98 -18.01 -14.75
C PRO A 165 -5.39 -18.27 -15.28
N ILE A 166 -5.74 -19.53 -15.57
CA ILE A 166 -7.03 -19.90 -16.16
C ILE A 166 -7.97 -20.51 -15.11
N THR A 167 -7.46 -21.35 -14.21
CA THR A 167 -8.29 -22.10 -13.25
C THR A 167 -8.16 -21.60 -11.81
N ALA A 168 -7.25 -20.66 -11.55
CA ALA A 168 -6.96 -20.12 -10.22
C ALA A 168 -6.54 -21.18 -9.17
N LYS A 169 -6.28 -22.42 -9.59
CA LYS A 169 -5.71 -23.48 -8.75
C LYS A 169 -4.21 -23.24 -8.53
N GLN A 170 -3.70 -23.63 -7.37
CA GLN A 170 -2.26 -23.66 -7.10
C GLN A 170 -1.54 -24.55 -8.12
N THR A 171 -0.33 -24.17 -8.55
CA THR A 171 0.44 -24.93 -9.57
C THR A 171 0.67 -26.38 -9.15
N TYR A 172 0.85 -26.63 -7.86
CA TYR A 172 1.04 -27.97 -7.29
C TYR A 172 -0.23 -28.83 -7.24
N ASP A 173 -1.42 -28.24 -7.39
CA ASP A 173 -2.70 -28.95 -7.35
C ASP A 173 -3.33 -29.11 -8.75
N LEU A 174 -2.59 -28.76 -9.81
CA LEU A 174 -3.05 -28.90 -11.19
C LEU A 174 -3.05 -30.35 -11.66
N ASP A 175 -4.11 -30.72 -12.37
CA ASP A 175 -4.17 -31.97 -13.13
C ASP A 175 -3.44 -31.78 -14.46
N GLU A 176 -2.35 -32.53 -14.65
CA GLU A 176 -1.46 -32.42 -15.81
C GLU A 176 -0.89 -30.98 -16.02
N PRO A 177 0.03 -30.52 -15.17
CA PRO A 177 0.64 -29.19 -15.33
C PRO A 177 1.49 -29.10 -16.59
N VAL A 178 1.22 -28.10 -17.42
CA VAL A 178 1.98 -27.78 -18.64
C VAL A 178 2.51 -26.36 -18.58
N GLU A 179 3.67 -26.12 -19.17
CA GLU A 179 4.32 -24.82 -19.24
C GLU A 179 4.46 -24.34 -20.69
N ASP A 180 4.40 -23.03 -20.88
CA ASP A 180 4.73 -22.38 -22.16
C ASP A 180 6.24 -22.12 -22.28
N GLU A 181 6.66 -21.51 -23.39
CA GLU A 181 8.08 -21.23 -23.66
C GLU A 181 8.67 -20.18 -22.70
N GLN A 182 7.82 -19.36 -22.06
CA GLN A 182 8.24 -18.44 -21.01
C GLN A 182 8.39 -19.14 -19.66
N GLY A 183 7.79 -20.32 -19.45
CA GLY A 183 7.82 -21.03 -18.17
C GLY A 183 6.60 -20.75 -17.28
N VAL A 184 5.54 -20.17 -17.81
CA VAL A 184 4.26 -20.00 -17.10
C VAL A 184 3.50 -21.32 -17.11
N VAL A 185 3.02 -21.74 -15.94
CA VAL A 185 2.36 -23.04 -15.73
C VAL A 185 0.84 -22.91 -15.83
N TYR A 186 0.21 -23.83 -16.56
CA TYR A 186 -1.22 -23.95 -16.78
C TYR A 186 -1.73 -25.38 -16.55
N GLU A 187 -3.02 -25.52 -16.29
CA GLU A 187 -3.72 -26.80 -16.32
C GLU A 187 -3.99 -27.21 -17.77
N ARG A 188 -3.53 -28.39 -18.19
CA ARG A 188 -3.55 -28.81 -19.60
C ARG A 188 -4.94 -28.77 -20.23
N ALA A 189 -5.95 -29.25 -19.52
CA ALA A 189 -7.32 -29.23 -20.01
C ALA A 189 -7.82 -27.80 -20.25
N ALA A 190 -7.52 -26.89 -19.32
CA ALA A 190 -7.99 -25.51 -19.34
C ALA A 190 -7.31 -24.68 -20.44
N ILE A 191 -5.99 -24.80 -20.61
CA ILE A 191 -5.26 -24.07 -21.65
C ILE A 191 -5.63 -24.59 -23.05
N LEU A 192 -5.83 -25.89 -23.22
CA LEU A 192 -6.26 -26.44 -24.51
C LEU A 192 -7.69 -26.02 -24.85
N ASP A 193 -8.58 -25.94 -23.88
CA ASP A 193 -9.94 -25.43 -24.09
C ASP A 193 -9.94 -23.95 -24.45
N TYR A 194 -9.14 -23.13 -23.77
CA TYR A 194 -8.91 -21.73 -24.09
C TYR A 194 -8.41 -21.55 -25.54
N LEU A 195 -7.37 -22.29 -25.94
CA LEU A 195 -6.81 -22.21 -27.29
C LEU A 195 -7.79 -22.69 -28.38
N ARG A 196 -8.66 -23.66 -28.08
CA ARG A 196 -9.72 -24.10 -29.00
C ARG A 196 -10.78 -23.03 -29.20
N ARG A 197 -11.23 -22.38 -28.12
CA ARG A 197 -12.24 -21.30 -28.17
C ARG A 197 -11.75 -20.08 -28.94
N ASN A 198 -10.44 -19.85 -28.95
CA ASN A 198 -9.81 -18.73 -29.63
C ASN A 198 -9.28 -19.05 -31.04
N CYS A 199 -9.75 -20.14 -31.68
CA CYS A 199 -9.64 -20.48 -33.10
C CYS A 199 -8.45 -19.86 -33.91
N GLY A 200 -7.21 -20.05 -33.46
CA GLY A 200 -6.01 -19.64 -34.20
C GLY A 200 -5.51 -18.22 -33.95
N THR A 201 -6.17 -17.43 -33.10
CA THR A 201 -5.53 -16.26 -32.48
C THR A 201 -4.74 -16.74 -31.28
N SER A 202 -3.44 -16.94 -31.48
CA SER A 202 -2.47 -17.37 -30.49
C SER A 202 -2.16 -16.24 -29.51
N VAL A 203 -3.15 -15.89 -28.71
CA VAL A 203 -3.12 -14.82 -27.71
C VAL A 203 -2.88 -15.44 -26.34
N CYS A 204 -1.88 -14.94 -25.60
CA CYS A 204 -1.62 -15.35 -24.24
C CYS A 204 -2.88 -15.20 -23.35
N PRO A 205 -3.23 -16.18 -22.49
CA PRO A 205 -4.30 -16.03 -21.50
C PRO A 205 -4.05 -14.92 -20.48
N ILE A 206 -2.79 -14.51 -20.30
CA ILE A 206 -2.40 -13.43 -19.40
C ILE A 206 -2.52 -12.10 -20.15
N ALA A 207 -3.39 -11.22 -19.64
CA ALA A 207 -3.60 -9.89 -20.20
C ALA A 207 -2.28 -9.08 -20.20
N GLY A 208 -1.93 -8.50 -21.35
CA GLY A 208 -0.73 -7.67 -21.50
C GLY A 208 0.54 -8.41 -21.90
N MET A 209 0.52 -9.74 -21.98
CA MET A 209 1.65 -10.51 -22.54
C MET A 209 1.51 -10.66 -24.06
N SER A 210 2.52 -10.23 -24.81
CA SER A 210 2.53 -10.29 -26.28
C SER A 210 2.95 -11.64 -26.86
N HIS A 211 3.26 -12.62 -26.01
CA HIS A 211 3.75 -13.91 -26.47
C HIS A 211 2.64 -14.82 -26.99
N THR A 212 3.05 -15.67 -27.91
CA THR A 212 2.18 -16.50 -28.72
C THR A 212 2.18 -17.92 -28.18
N ILE A 213 1.07 -18.38 -27.59
CA ILE A 213 0.96 -19.76 -27.08
C ILE A 213 0.24 -20.63 -28.10
N THR A 214 0.80 -21.80 -28.40
CA THR A 214 0.17 -22.81 -29.25
C THR A 214 0.09 -24.15 -28.53
N ALA A 215 -0.85 -25.00 -28.92
CA ALA A 215 -0.95 -26.34 -28.35
C ALA A 215 0.32 -27.18 -28.58
N ALA A 216 1.12 -26.84 -29.60
CA ALA A 216 2.37 -27.51 -29.91
C ALA A 216 3.56 -27.00 -29.06
N SER A 217 3.50 -25.75 -28.57
CA SER A 217 4.56 -25.16 -27.75
C SER A 217 4.45 -25.52 -26.27
N LEU A 218 3.28 -25.99 -25.80
CA LEU A 218 3.07 -26.44 -24.43
C LEU A 218 3.82 -27.75 -24.12
N ARG A 219 4.60 -27.74 -23.04
CA ARG A 219 5.37 -28.90 -22.56
C ARG A 219 4.92 -29.28 -21.16
N ALA A 220 5.06 -30.55 -20.79
CA ALA A 220 4.79 -30.96 -19.42
C ALA A 220 5.80 -30.30 -18.46
N SER A 221 5.31 -29.63 -17.41
CA SER A 221 6.19 -28.95 -16.46
C SER A 221 6.88 -29.97 -15.55
N LYS A 222 8.11 -30.32 -15.90
CA LYS A 222 8.89 -31.32 -15.16
C LYS A 222 9.18 -30.88 -13.73
N ARG A 223 9.30 -29.57 -13.50
CA ARG A 223 9.51 -28.98 -12.17
C ARG A 223 8.33 -29.26 -11.25
N ILE A 224 7.13 -28.89 -11.69
CA ILE A 224 5.91 -29.09 -10.90
C ILE A 224 5.62 -30.58 -10.70
N LEU A 225 5.83 -31.42 -11.72
CA LEU A 225 5.65 -32.86 -11.60
C LEU A 225 6.64 -33.51 -10.59
N ARG A 226 7.88 -33.01 -10.49
CA ARG A 226 8.85 -33.47 -9.48
C ARG A 226 8.41 -33.07 -8.08
N GLU A 227 7.93 -31.86 -7.90
CA GLU A 227 7.47 -31.35 -6.61
C GLU A 227 6.17 -32.02 -6.15
N GLN A 228 5.22 -32.26 -7.05
CA GLN A 228 4.02 -33.06 -6.80
C GLN A 228 4.38 -34.48 -6.37
N ARG A 229 5.38 -35.10 -7.01
CA ARG A 229 5.88 -36.43 -6.61
C ARG A 229 6.50 -36.38 -5.21
N ARG A 230 7.34 -35.40 -4.91
CA ARG A 230 7.93 -35.20 -3.57
C ARG A 230 6.85 -35.09 -2.50
N ARG A 231 5.79 -34.31 -2.75
CA ARG A 231 4.65 -34.15 -1.83
C ARG A 231 3.84 -35.44 -1.67
N ARG A 232 3.65 -36.21 -2.73
CA ARG A 232 2.98 -37.53 -2.66
C ARG A 232 3.81 -38.55 -1.88
N GLU A 233 5.11 -38.61 -2.14
CA GLU A 233 6.04 -39.48 -1.40
C GLU A 233 6.10 -39.11 0.09
N GLN A 234 6.03 -37.81 0.43
CA GLN A 234 5.91 -37.37 1.82
C GLN A 234 4.59 -37.76 2.48
N ARG A 235 3.49 -37.74 1.72
CA ARG A 235 2.18 -38.22 2.19
C ARG A 235 2.10 -39.74 2.30
N GLU A 236 2.88 -40.47 1.49
CA GLU A 236 2.95 -41.93 1.48
C GLU A 236 3.96 -42.49 2.51
N GLN A 237 5.01 -41.73 2.86
CA GLN A 237 5.96 -42.05 3.93
C GLN A 237 5.44 -41.68 5.34
N GLY A 238 4.35 -40.93 5.42
CA GLY A 238 3.53 -40.79 6.63
C GLY A 238 2.41 -41.83 6.64
N GLU A 239 2.73 -43.06 7.06
CA GLU A 239 1.75 -44.15 7.22
C GLU A 239 0.58 -43.73 8.11
N GLY A 240 -0.64 -44.02 7.64
CA GLY A 240 -1.86 -43.41 8.15
C GLY A 240 -2.31 -43.81 9.55
N SER A 241 -3.00 -42.88 10.22
CA SER A 241 -4.36 -43.11 10.70
C SER A 241 -4.98 -41.76 11.05
N TYR A 242 -6.14 -41.50 10.46
CA TYR A 242 -7.01 -40.39 10.82
C TYR A 242 -7.69 -40.74 12.14
N GLN A 243 -7.41 -39.99 13.19
CA GLN A 243 -8.31 -39.82 14.31
C GLN A 243 -8.31 -38.34 14.70
N ASP A 244 -9.42 -37.71 14.33
CA ASP A 244 -10.03 -36.51 14.92
C ASP A 244 -9.52 -36.21 16.34
N SER A 245 -8.78 -35.11 16.47
CA SER A 245 -8.78 -34.22 17.64
C SER A 245 -7.80 -33.08 17.39
N ASP A 246 -8.35 -31.88 17.23
CA ASP A 246 -7.92 -30.63 17.86
C ASP A 246 -6.41 -30.41 18.11
N ASP A 247 -5.96 -29.25 17.62
CA ASP A 247 -4.72 -28.50 17.92
C ASP A 247 -3.49 -28.66 16.99
N ASP A 248 -3.15 -27.50 16.42
CA ASP A 248 -1.86 -27.05 15.88
C ASP A 248 -1.32 -27.64 14.56
N ASP A 249 -1.77 -27.03 13.45
CA ASP A 249 -0.89 -26.61 12.36
C ASP A 249 -1.41 -25.27 11.80
N ALA A 250 -0.75 -24.17 12.18
CA ALA A 250 -1.12 -22.81 11.83
C ALA A 250 -1.24 -22.58 10.30
N VAL A 251 -2.48 -22.54 9.81
CA VAL A 251 -2.79 -21.84 8.57
C VAL A 251 -2.67 -20.36 8.89
N ASP A 252 -1.70 -19.65 8.30
CA ASP A 252 -1.65 -18.19 8.36
C ASP A 252 -3.02 -17.65 7.92
N CYS A 253 -3.73 -16.98 8.83
CA CYS A 253 -5.02 -16.38 8.52
C CYS A 253 -4.81 -15.29 7.45
N GLY A 254 -5.43 -15.48 6.27
CA GLY A 254 -5.37 -14.55 5.15
C GLY A 254 -6.21 -13.29 5.38
N SER A 255 -5.99 -12.59 6.49
CA SER A 255 -6.77 -11.44 6.98
C SER A 255 -6.30 -10.09 6.43
N CYS A 256 -5.35 -10.05 5.49
CA CYS A 256 -4.79 -8.80 4.97
C CYS A 256 -5.84 -7.82 4.43
N TRP A 257 -6.94 -8.33 3.88
CA TRP A 257 -8.08 -7.55 3.41
C TRP A 257 -8.78 -6.81 4.56
N ALA A 258 -8.93 -7.45 5.73
CA ALA A 258 -9.54 -6.87 6.91
C ALA A 258 -8.67 -5.73 7.45
N PHE A 259 -7.35 -5.94 7.57
CA PHE A 259 -6.39 -4.91 7.96
C PHE A 259 -6.35 -3.72 6.98
N SER A 260 -6.39 -3.99 5.67
CA SER A 260 -6.42 -2.92 4.67
C SER A 260 -7.71 -2.11 4.75
N THR A 261 -8.83 -2.76 5.08
CA THR A 261 -10.13 -2.12 5.27
C THR A 261 -10.13 -1.25 6.53
N THR A 262 -9.81 -1.83 7.69
CA THR A 262 -9.78 -1.10 8.97
C THR A 262 -8.83 0.08 8.88
N GLY A 263 -7.59 -0.11 8.41
CA GLY A 263 -6.62 0.98 8.25
C GLY A 263 -7.12 2.14 7.39
N SER A 264 -7.87 1.85 6.32
CA SER A 264 -8.48 2.89 5.48
C SER A 264 -9.57 3.66 6.22
N VAL A 265 -10.46 2.95 6.95
CA VAL A 265 -11.54 3.55 7.74
C VAL A 265 -11.02 4.34 8.94
N GLU A 266 -10.00 3.83 9.61
CA GLU A 266 -9.31 4.50 10.71
C GLU A 266 -8.67 5.81 10.25
N GLY A 267 -7.99 5.78 9.10
CA GLY A 267 -7.35 6.94 8.49
C GLY A 267 -8.34 8.05 8.19
N ILE A 268 -9.44 7.73 7.50
CA ILE A 268 -10.48 8.73 7.20
C ILE A 268 -11.21 9.22 8.46
N ASN A 269 -11.46 8.34 9.43
CA ASN A 269 -12.06 8.74 10.70
C ASN A 269 -11.15 9.70 11.48
N ALA A 270 -9.83 9.46 11.47
CA ALA A 270 -8.86 10.36 12.10
C ALA A 270 -8.81 11.73 11.42
N ILE A 271 -8.93 11.78 10.09
CA ILE A 271 -9.01 13.03 9.33
C ILE A 271 -10.27 13.83 9.69
N VAL A 272 -11.44 13.17 9.69
CA VAL A 272 -12.73 13.85 9.90
C VAL A 272 -12.96 14.25 11.36
N THR A 273 -12.58 13.39 12.30
CA THR A 273 -12.91 13.57 13.73
C THR A 273 -11.73 14.11 14.55
N GLY A 274 -10.53 14.10 14.00
CA GLY A 274 -9.28 14.37 14.74
C GLY A 274 -8.88 13.26 15.72
N LYS A 275 -9.57 12.11 15.72
CA LYS A 275 -9.33 11.00 16.65
C LYS A 275 -9.03 9.70 15.91
N LEU A 276 -7.81 9.21 16.03
CA LEU A 276 -7.44 7.87 15.60
C LEU A 276 -8.04 6.84 16.55
N THR A 277 -8.94 5.99 16.04
CA THR A 277 -9.64 4.96 16.79
C THR A 277 -9.33 3.62 16.16
N SER A 278 -8.69 2.70 16.88
CA SER A 278 -8.37 1.37 16.36
C SER A 278 -9.62 0.48 16.30
N LEU A 279 -9.92 -0.05 15.11
CA LEU A 279 -11.09 -0.84 14.76
C LEU A 279 -10.77 -2.33 14.74
N SER A 280 -11.80 -3.16 14.92
CA SER A 280 -11.62 -4.61 14.99
C SER A 280 -11.51 -5.22 13.59
N GLU A 281 -10.35 -5.76 13.24
CA GLU A 281 -10.21 -6.65 12.08
C GLU A 281 -10.94 -7.97 12.29
N GLN A 282 -11.01 -8.45 13.54
CA GLN A 282 -11.64 -9.72 13.87
C GLN A 282 -13.14 -9.71 13.63
N GLU A 283 -13.80 -8.57 13.86
CA GLU A 283 -15.22 -8.41 13.55
C GLU A 283 -15.47 -8.61 12.05
N LEU A 284 -14.62 -8.06 11.18
CA LEU A 284 -14.73 -8.31 9.73
C LEU A 284 -14.50 -9.80 9.41
N ILE A 285 -13.51 -10.42 10.02
CA ILE A 285 -13.16 -11.84 9.79
C ILE A 285 -14.31 -12.78 10.18
N ASP A 286 -14.98 -12.50 11.30
CA ASP A 286 -16.03 -13.36 11.85
C ASP A 286 -17.43 -13.05 11.31
N CYS A 287 -17.71 -11.77 11.00
CA CYS A 287 -19.06 -11.28 10.71
C CYS A 287 -19.31 -10.96 9.23
N ASP A 288 -18.31 -10.56 8.45
CA ASP A 288 -18.47 -10.39 7.00
C ASP A 288 -18.34 -11.73 6.25
N THR A 289 -19.36 -12.56 6.40
CA THR A 289 -19.40 -13.92 5.82
C THR A 289 -20.25 -14.00 4.56
N SER A 290 -20.87 -12.90 4.15
CA SER A 290 -21.83 -12.88 3.04
C SER A 290 -21.16 -13.00 1.68
N ARG A 291 -19.96 -12.42 1.54
CA ARG A 291 -19.17 -12.37 0.31
C ARG A 291 -17.68 -12.57 0.54
N ASP A 292 -17.20 -12.28 1.75
CA ASP A 292 -15.84 -12.59 2.18
C ASP A 292 -15.76 -13.93 2.94
N HIS A 293 -14.54 -14.43 3.12
CA HIS A 293 -14.28 -15.78 3.62
C HIS A 293 -13.37 -15.82 4.85
N GLY A 294 -13.40 -14.74 5.65
CA GLY A 294 -12.63 -14.64 6.90
C GLY A 294 -11.14 -14.87 6.67
N CYS A 295 -10.58 -15.87 7.36
CA CYS A 295 -9.18 -16.27 7.19
C CYS A 295 -8.82 -16.89 5.83
N HIS A 296 -9.79 -17.18 4.96
CA HIS A 296 -9.53 -17.67 3.61
C HIS A 296 -9.45 -16.53 2.56
N GLY A 297 -9.50 -15.27 3.02
CA GLY A 297 -9.40 -14.08 2.18
C GLY A 297 -10.72 -13.33 2.01
N GLY A 298 -10.60 -12.13 1.45
CA GLY A 298 -11.72 -11.21 1.22
C GLY A 298 -11.28 -10.00 0.39
N LEU A 299 -12.22 -9.12 0.07
CA LEU A 299 -12.01 -7.90 -0.70
C LEU A 299 -12.50 -6.68 0.07
N MET A 300 -11.70 -5.62 0.05
CA MET A 300 -11.98 -4.37 0.78
C MET A 300 -13.32 -3.75 0.36
N ASP A 301 -13.73 -3.86 -0.90
CA ASP A 301 -15.02 -3.32 -1.38
C ASP A 301 -16.23 -3.98 -0.70
N PHE A 302 -16.14 -5.29 -0.44
CA PHE A 302 -17.19 -6.03 0.25
C PHE A 302 -17.20 -5.70 1.73
N ALA A 303 -16.01 -5.64 2.34
CA ALA A 303 -15.81 -5.19 3.71
C ALA A 303 -16.37 -3.78 3.94
N PHE A 304 -16.09 -2.80 3.06
CA PHE A 304 -16.68 -1.46 3.15
C PHE A 304 -18.21 -1.52 3.04
N GLY A 305 -18.73 -2.34 2.11
CA GLY A 305 -20.17 -2.58 1.99
C GLY A 305 -20.79 -3.19 3.25
N PHE A 306 -20.09 -4.09 3.93
CA PHE A 306 -20.50 -4.66 5.22
C PHE A 306 -20.52 -3.58 6.29
N ILE A 307 -19.47 -2.78 6.46
CA ILE A 307 -19.40 -1.71 7.47
C ILE A 307 -20.59 -0.75 7.35
N MET A 308 -20.96 -0.38 6.11
CA MET A 308 -22.13 0.46 5.85
C MET A 308 -23.44 -0.21 6.26
N GLN A 309 -23.61 -1.51 5.99
CA GLN A 309 -24.82 -2.26 6.33
C GLN A 309 -24.92 -2.57 7.81
N ASN A 310 -23.78 -2.84 8.45
CA ASN A 310 -23.66 -3.14 9.86
C ASN A 310 -23.86 -1.91 10.75
N GLY A 311 -23.78 -0.70 10.16
CA GLY A 311 -23.87 0.54 10.91
C GLY A 311 -22.57 0.90 11.62
N GLY A 312 -21.44 0.32 11.20
CA GLY A 312 -20.10 0.59 11.69
C GLY A 312 -19.40 -0.63 12.27
N LEU A 313 -18.14 -0.43 12.69
CA LEU A 313 -17.31 -1.43 13.38
C LEU A 313 -17.07 -1.07 14.84
N ASP A 314 -16.90 -2.10 15.66
CA ASP A 314 -16.39 -1.99 17.01
C ASP A 314 -14.86 -1.79 17.04
N THR A 315 -14.33 -1.50 18.23
CA THR A 315 -12.89 -1.26 18.40
C THR A 315 -12.14 -2.55 18.65
N GLU A 316 -10.86 -2.61 18.26
CA GLU A 316 -9.96 -3.75 18.53
C GLU A 316 -9.94 -4.13 20.03
N ARG A 317 -10.06 -3.16 20.94
CA ARG A 317 -10.12 -3.45 22.38
C ARG A 317 -11.32 -4.32 22.79
N ASP A 318 -12.46 -4.11 22.14
CA ASP A 318 -13.75 -4.68 22.52
C ASP A 318 -14.06 -5.95 21.71
N TYR A 319 -13.50 -6.06 20.50
CA TYR A 319 -13.48 -7.27 19.68
C TYR A 319 -12.04 -7.52 19.19
N LYS A 320 -11.27 -8.28 19.97
CA LYS A 320 -9.83 -8.47 19.76
C LYS A 320 -9.50 -9.41 18.59
N TYR A 321 -8.40 -9.11 17.90
CA TYR A 321 -7.79 -9.98 16.90
C TYR A 321 -7.27 -11.29 17.49
N LEU A 322 -7.69 -12.39 16.88
CA LEU A 322 -7.34 -13.77 17.23
C LEU A 322 -6.68 -14.53 16.07
N ALA A 323 -6.68 -13.97 14.86
CA ALA A 323 -6.15 -14.61 13.66
C ALA A 323 -6.79 -15.98 13.34
N LEU A 324 -8.07 -16.14 13.65
CA LEU A 324 -8.84 -17.37 13.43
C LEU A 324 -10.21 -16.98 12.87
N GLY A 325 -10.79 -17.82 12.02
CA GLY A 325 -12.16 -17.63 11.54
C GLY A 325 -13.14 -18.24 12.53
N GLU A 326 -13.74 -17.41 13.38
CA GLU A 326 -14.77 -17.85 14.32
C GLU A 326 -16.18 -17.46 13.83
N ALA A 327 -17.21 -17.94 14.53
CA ALA A 327 -18.56 -17.47 14.29
C ALA A 327 -18.73 -16.04 14.83
N CYS A 328 -19.37 -15.17 14.04
CA CYS A 328 -19.70 -13.80 14.44
C CYS A 328 -20.27 -13.70 15.86
N ASN A 329 -19.60 -12.90 16.70
CA ASN A 329 -20.00 -12.70 18.08
C ASN A 329 -20.82 -11.41 18.25
N SER A 330 -22.14 -11.55 18.09
CA SER A 330 -23.13 -10.46 18.23
C SER A 330 -23.22 -9.83 19.63
N LYS A 331 -22.49 -10.35 20.64
CA LYS A 331 -22.33 -9.64 21.94
C LYS A 331 -21.14 -8.68 21.93
N LYS A 332 -20.12 -8.97 21.12
CA LYS A 332 -18.93 -8.12 20.96
C LYS A 332 -19.19 -7.04 19.91
N GLU A 333 -19.84 -7.39 18.81
CA GLU A 333 -20.38 -6.50 17.78
C GLU A 333 -21.66 -5.81 18.31
N HIS A 334 -21.52 -4.69 19.02
CA HIS A 334 -22.68 -4.04 19.64
C HIS A 334 -22.61 -2.52 19.75
N ARG A 335 -21.45 -1.90 19.58
CA ARG A 335 -21.32 -0.45 19.73
C ARG A 335 -21.19 0.31 18.42
N HIS A 336 -20.65 -0.32 17.38
CA HIS A 336 -20.48 0.26 16.04
C HIS A 336 -19.95 1.71 16.07
N ILE A 337 -18.70 1.86 16.51
CA ILE A 337 -18.10 3.15 16.89
C ILE A 337 -17.74 4.03 15.70
N VAL A 338 -17.34 3.44 14.57
CA VAL A 338 -16.95 4.17 13.36
C VAL A 338 -17.73 3.66 12.17
N THR A 339 -18.31 4.60 11.43
CA THR A 339 -19.08 4.37 10.21
C THR A 339 -18.40 5.00 9.01
N ILE A 340 -18.78 4.54 7.82
CA ILE A 340 -18.43 5.17 6.54
C ILE A 340 -19.69 5.44 5.74
N ASP A 341 -19.69 6.53 4.99
CA ASP A 341 -20.83 6.93 4.16
C ASP A 341 -20.76 6.36 2.74
N GLY A 342 -19.60 5.79 2.36
CA GLY A 342 -19.37 5.20 1.05
C GLY A 342 -17.91 4.86 0.77
N TYR A 343 -17.68 4.19 -0.36
CA TYR A 343 -16.36 3.91 -0.91
C TYR A 343 -16.36 4.15 -2.43
N ARG A 344 -15.18 4.21 -3.04
CA ARG A 344 -15.03 4.39 -4.48
C ARG A 344 -13.78 3.69 -4.99
N ASP A 345 -13.95 2.95 -6.07
CA ASP A 345 -12.85 2.30 -6.75
C ASP A 345 -12.02 3.32 -7.52
N VAL A 346 -10.71 3.20 -7.42
CA VAL A 346 -9.78 3.89 -8.30
C VAL A 346 -9.77 3.16 -9.64
N PRO A 347 -9.77 3.86 -10.79
CA PRO A 347 -9.65 3.21 -12.08
C PRO A 347 -8.43 2.29 -12.14
N PRO A 348 -8.55 1.09 -12.73
CA PRO A 348 -7.45 0.15 -12.79
C PRO A 348 -6.28 0.74 -13.58
N ASN A 349 -5.07 0.53 -13.08
CA ASN A 349 -3.81 1.04 -13.66
C ASN A 349 -3.72 2.58 -13.74
N ASP A 350 -4.42 3.30 -12.86
CA ASP A 350 -4.37 4.76 -12.78
C ASP A 350 -3.75 5.22 -11.45
N GLU A 351 -2.43 5.11 -11.36
CA GLU A 351 -1.63 5.50 -10.20
C GLU A 351 -1.74 7.01 -9.91
N LYS A 352 -2.00 7.83 -10.92
CA LYS A 352 -2.25 9.27 -10.75
C LYS A 352 -3.57 9.52 -10.04
N SER A 353 -4.61 8.76 -10.37
CA SER A 353 -5.88 8.80 -9.63
C SER A 353 -5.72 8.28 -8.21
N LEU A 354 -4.88 7.25 -7.98
CA LEU A 354 -4.57 6.76 -6.64
C LEU A 354 -3.87 7.84 -5.78
N LEU A 355 -2.84 8.48 -6.33
CA LEU A 355 -2.11 9.59 -5.68
C LEU A 355 -3.02 10.80 -5.42
N LYS A 356 -3.89 11.12 -6.38
CA LYS A 356 -4.85 12.21 -6.21
C LYS A 356 -5.82 11.92 -5.07
N VAL A 357 -6.30 10.68 -4.95
CA VAL A 357 -7.20 10.27 -3.86
C VAL A 357 -6.50 10.40 -2.50
N SER A 358 -5.25 9.95 -2.36
CA SER A 358 -4.51 10.08 -1.10
C SER A 358 -4.24 11.54 -0.70
N LEU A 359 -3.98 12.42 -1.68
CA LEU A 359 -3.77 13.85 -1.44
C LEU A 359 -5.05 14.64 -1.16
N THR A 360 -6.17 14.29 -1.80
CA THR A 360 -7.43 15.04 -1.70
C THR A 360 -8.09 14.87 -0.33
N TYR A 361 -7.97 13.69 0.30
CA TYR A 361 -8.51 13.47 1.64
C TYR A 361 -7.62 14.04 2.76
N ALA A 362 -6.31 14.20 2.52
CA ALA A 362 -5.38 14.83 3.46
C ALA A 362 -5.50 16.37 3.49
N SER A 363 -6.23 16.98 2.54
CA SER A 363 -6.31 18.43 2.33
C SER A 363 -7.72 19.01 2.53
N VAL A 364 -8.61 18.28 3.21
CA VAL A 364 -9.92 18.80 3.61
C VAL A 364 -9.76 19.60 4.91
N ASP A 365 -9.68 20.93 4.76
CA ASP A 365 -9.66 21.95 5.83
C ASP A 365 -11.00 22.07 6.59
#